data_AF-A0A090R351-F1
#
_entry.id   AF-A0A090R351-F1
#
_cell.length_a   1.000
_cell.length_b   1.000
_cell.length_c   1.000
_cell.angle_alpha   90.00
_cell.angle_beta   90.00
_cell.angle_gamma   90.00
#
_symmetry.space_group_name_H-M   'P 1'
#
loop_
_entity.id
_entity.type
_entity.pdbx_description
1 polymer ?
#
loop_
_entity_poly.entity_id
_entity_poly.type
_entity_poly.pdbx_seq_one_letter_code
_entity_poly.pdbx_strand_id
1 'polypeptide(L)'
;MNNAMLGYQHAVDAAILEVDALLFAYGRSQENQQRIDQALLASERALGKAKALYQAGLVDHLTVLDAQRQHRAMEDRVLAARLQTAQVTVGVFKSLGGDWHI
;
A
#
# COMPACT_ATOMS: atom_id res chain seq x y z
N MET A 1 -40.17 -22.13 -6.53
CA MET A 1 -39.15 -22.18 -7.61
C MET A 1 -38.61 -20.80 -8.00
N ASN A 2 -39.45 -19.79 -8.26
CA ASN A 2 -38.98 -18.46 -8.69
C ASN A 2 -38.05 -17.75 -7.68
N ASN A 3 -38.33 -17.87 -6.36
CA ASN A 3 -37.54 -17.22 -5.31
C ASN A 3 -36.12 -17.82 -5.14
N ALA A 4 -35.96 -19.13 -5.33
CA ALA A 4 -34.65 -19.79 -5.25
C ALA A 4 -33.72 -19.39 -6.41
N MET A 5 -34.28 -19.21 -7.60
CA MET A 5 -33.53 -18.76 -8.78
C MET A 5 -33.10 -17.29 -8.66
N LEU A 6 -33.99 -16.42 -8.16
CA LEU A 6 -33.65 -15.02 -7.88
C LEU A 6 -32.59 -14.89 -6.78
N GLY A 7 -32.70 -15.67 -5.70
CA GLY A 7 -31.70 -15.70 -4.64
C GLY A 7 -30.32 -16.16 -5.12
N TYR A 8 -30.27 -17.20 -5.96
CA TYR A 8 -29.03 -17.65 -6.59
C TYR A 8 -28.41 -16.57 -7.47
N GLN A 9 -29.20 -15.96 -8.35
CA GLN A 9 -28.71 -14.92 -9.25
C GLN A 9 -28.11 -13.74 -8.47
N HIS A 10 -28.80 -13.26 -7.43
CA HIS A 10 -28.30 -12.18 -6.59
C HIS A 10 -26.98 -12.53 -5.89
N ALA A 11 -26.83 -13.77 -5.41
CA ALA A 11 -25.60 -14.21 -4.77
C ALA A 11 -24.41 -14.24 -5.75
N VAL A 12 -24.65 -14.69 -6.99
CA VAL A 12 -23.63 -14.71 -8.04
C VAL A 12 -23.23 -13.30 -8.45
N ASP A 13 -24.21 -12.42 -8.70
CA ASP A 13 -23.96 -11.03 -9.09
C ASP A 13 -23.19 -10.27 -7.99
N ALA A 14 -23.54 -10.50 -6.72
CA ALA A 14 -22.85 -9.90 -5.59
C ALA A 14 -21.39 -10.40 -5.48
N ALA A 15 -21.16 -11.70 -5.67
CA ALA A 15 -19.81 -12.27 -5.63
C ALA A 15 -18.91 -11.70 -6.74
N ILE A 16 -19.44 -11.55 -7.97
CA ILE A 16 -18.69 -10.96 -9.09
C ILE A 16 -18.30 -9.51 -8.77
N LEU A 17 -19.24 -8.72 -8.25
CA LEU A 17 -18.99 -7.33 -7.89
C LEU A 17 -17.93 -7.20 -6.78
N GLU A 18 -17.99 -8.07 -5.77
CA GLU A 18 -17.02 -8.08 -4.67
C GLU A 18 -15.60 -8.39 -5.16
N VAL A 19 -15.46 -9.40 -6.03
CA VAL A 19 -14.17 -9.78 -6.62
C VAL A 19 -13.60 -8.64 -7.46
N ASP A 20 -14.41 -8.00 -8.32
CA ASP A 20 -13.96 -6.90 -9.16
C ASP A 20 -13.47 -5.70 -8.32
N ALA A 21 -14.23 -5.33 -7.29
CA ALA A 21 -13.85 -4.26 -6.38
C ALA A 21 -12.51 -4.55 -5.64
N LEU A 22 -12.29 -5.79 -5.22
CA LEU A 22 -11.06 -6.20 -4.52
C LEU A 22 -9.85 -6.29 -5.45
N LEU A 23 -10.03 -6.77 -6.68
CA LEU A 23 -8.96 -6.78 -7.69
C LEU A 23 -8.56 -5.35 -8.08
N PHE A 24 -9.54 -4.45 -8.23
CA PHE A 24 -9.27 -3.04 -8.46
C PHE A 24 -8.49 -2.42 -7.30
N ALA A 25 -8.93 -2.66 -6.05
CA ALA A 25 -8.23 -2.18 -4.86
C ALA A 25 -6.81 -2.76 -4.77
N TYR A 26 -6.60 -4.01 -5.16
CA TYR A 26 -5.28 -4.66 -5.16
C TYR A 26 -4.32 -3.95 -6.10
N GLY A 27 -4.72 -3.75 -7.36
CA GLY A 27 -3.90 -3.01 -8.33
C GLY A 27 -3.55 -1.59 -7.84
N ARG A 28 -4.52 -0.89 -7.24
CA ARG A 28 -4.30 0.45 -6.64
C ARG A 28 -3.31 0.41 -5.47
N SER A 29 -3.37 -0.61 -4.62
CA SER A 29 -2.44 -0.77 -3.48
C SER A 29 -1.01 -1.02 -3.96
N GLN A 30 -0.81 -1.85 -5.00
CA GLN A 30 0.51 -2.08 -5.59
C GLN A 30 1.09 -0.81 -6.20
N GLU A 31 0.28 -0.05 -6.95
CA GLU A 31 0.69 1.22 -7.53
C GLU A 31 1.07 2.25 -6.45
N ASN A 32 0.30 2.30 -5.35
CA ASN A 32 0.63 3.13 -4.19
C ASN A 32 1.94 2.72 -3.52
N GLN A 33 2.17 1.42 -3.32
CA GLN A 33 3.40 0.90 -2.75
C GLN A 33 4.63 1.30 -3.59
N GLN A 34 4.55 1.17 -4.92
CA GLN A 34 5.63 1.59 -5.82
C GLN A 34 5.94 3.10 -5.70
N ARG A 35 4.91 3.95 -5.62
CA ARG A 35 5.09 5.39 -5.41
C ARG A 35 5.78 5.71 -4.07
N ILE A 36 5.40 5.00 -3.02
CA ILE A 36 5.99 5.19 -1.69
C ILE A 36 7.45 4.72 -1.66
N ASP A 37 7.78 3.61 -2.33
CA ASP A 37 9.16 3.14 -2.47
C ASP A 37 10.03 4.18 -3.22
N GLN A 38 9.50 4.81 -4.27
CA GLN A 38 10.19 5.92 -4.96
C GLN A 38 10.40 7.13 -4.05
N ALA A 39 9.41 7.47 -3.21
CA ALA A 39 9.51 8.56 -2.24
C ALA A 39 10.55 8.26 -1.13
N LEU A 40 10.70 7.00 -0.71
CA LEU A 40 11.75 6.59 0.23
C LEU A 40 13.14 6.82 -0.36
N LEU A 41 13.37 6.45 -1.62
CA LEU A 41 14.64 6.73 -2.30
C LEU A 41 14.93 8.24 -2.42
N ALA A 42 13.88 9.04 -2.63
CA ALA A 42 14.02 10.50 -2.67
C ALA A 42 14.39 11.07 -1.29
N SER A 43 13.79 10.58 -0.21
CA SER A 43 14.09 11.03 1.15
C SER A 43 15.49 10.60 1.60
N GLU A 44 15.95 9.42 1.18
CA GLU A 44 17.33 8.96 1.42
C GLU A 44 18.35 9.88 0.75
N ARG A 45 18.12 10.25 -0.52
CA ARG A 45 18.97 11.22 -1.24
C ARG A 45 18.96 12.59 -0.56
N ALA A 46 17.81 13.06 -0.06
CA ALA A 46 17.70 14.32 0.66
C ALA A 46 18.52 14.30 1.96
N LEU A 47 18.44 13.20 2.71
CA LEU A 47 19.25 12.99 3.91
C LEU A 47 20.75 12.97 3.58
N GLY A 48 21.17 12.30 2.51
CA GLY A 48 22.55 12.30 2.03
C GLY A 48 23.06 13.71 1.71
N LYS A 49 22.26 14.52 1.01
CA LYS A 49 22.58 15.92 0.71
C LYS A 49 22.70 16.77 1.98
N ALA A 50 21.78 16.64 2.92
CA ALA A 50 21.83 17.38 4.18
C ALA A 50 23.11 17.07 4.97
N LYS A 51 23.51 15.79 5.04
CA LYS A 51 24.77 15.37 5.67
C LYS A 51 25.99 16.00 4.98
N ALA A 52 26.03 16.01 3.64
CA ALA A 52 27.14 16.58 2.88
C ALA A 52 27.25 18.11 3.08
N LEU A 53 26.12 18.83 3.05
CA LEU A 53 26.09 20.27 3.30
C LEU A 53 26.54 20.61 4.73
N TYR A 54 26.12 19.83 5.71
CA TYR A 54 26.54 20.01 7.11
C TYR A 54 28.05 19.80 7.27
N GLN A 55 28.61 18.74 6.66
CA GLN A 55 30.06 18.49 6.66
C GLN A 55 30.86 19.61 5.98
N ALA A 56 30.27 20.26 4.97
CA ALA A 56 30.85 21.43 4.31
C ALA A 56 30.64 22.75 5.08
N GLY A 57 29.95 22.73 6.22
CA GLY A 57 29.63 23.94 7.00
C GLY A 57 28.60 24.88 6.36
N LEU A 58 27.84 24.39 5.38
CA LEU A 58 26.88 25.18 4.60
C LEU A 58 25.48 25.22 5.21
N VAL A 59 25.18 24.31 6.14
CA VAL A 59 23.91 24.25 6.88
C VAL A 59 24.17 23.84 8.33
N ASP A 60 23.22 24.12 9.21
CA ASP A 60 23.26 23.66 10.60
C ASP A 60 22.94 22.15 10.73
N HIS A 61 23.19 21.61 11.93
CA HIS A 61 22.88 20.21 12.23
C HIS A 61 21.36 19.93 12.28
N LEU A 62 20.54 20.95 12.54
CA LEU A 62 19.08 20.78 12.60
C LEU A 62 18.51 20.39 11.23
N THR A 63 19.09 20.91 10.16
CA THR A 63 18.78 20.51 8.77
C THR A 63 18.98 19.01 8.54
N VAL A 64 20.02 18.41 9.15
CA VAL A 64 20.26 16.97 9.09
C VAL A 64 19.18 16.21 9.87
N LEU A 65 18.84 16.66 11.08
CA LEU A 65 17.82 16.02 11.91
C LEU A 65 16.44 16.05 11.28
N ASP A 66 16.09 17.14 10.60
CA ASP A 66 14.81 17.25 9.89
C ASP A 66 14.76 16.34 8.67
N ALA A 67 15.83 16.27 7.87
CA ALA A 67 15.92 15.31 6.76
C ALA A 67 15.85 13.85 7.27
N GLN A 68 16.49 13.53 8.40
CA GLN A 68 16.39 12.21 9.02
C GLN A 68 14.96 11.90 9.48
N ARG A 69 14.28 12.87 10.10
CA ARG A 69 12.89 12.73 10.55
C ARG A 69 11.97 12.43 9.36
N GLN A 70 12.13 13.16 8.26
CA GLN A 70 11.37 12.94 7.03
C GLN A 70 11.66 11.57 6.41
N HIS A 71 12.93 11.14 6.39
CA HIS A 71 13.31 9.83 5.88
C HIS A 71 12.67 8.70 6.69
N ARG A 72 12.75 8.75 8.03
CA ARG A 72 12.09 7.77 8.92
C ARG A 72 10.57 7.74 8.73
N ALA A 73 9.94 8.89 8.58
CA ALA A 73 8.52 8.94 8.27
C ALA A 73 8.17 8.28 6.92
N MET A 74 9.09 8.21 5.95
CA MET A 74 8.87 7.45 4.72
C MET A 74 9.05 5.95 4.93
N GLU A 75 9.98 5.52 5.78
CA GLU A 75 10.13 4.10 6.16
C GLU A 75 8.84 3.56 6.78
N ASP A 76 8.22 4.32 7.69
CA ASP A 76 6.92 3.96 8.27
C ASP A 76 5.80 3.86 7.21
N ARG A 77 5.81 4.76 6.21
CA ARG A 77 4.85 4.70 5.09
C ARG A 77 5.03 3.48 4.21
N VAL A 78 6.27 3.02 4.00
CA VAL A 78 6.54 1.77 3.26
C VAL A 78 5.91 0.59 4.00
N LEU A 79 6.04 0.53 5.33
CA LEU A 79 5.42 -0.53 6.13
C LEU A 79 3.89 -0.49 6.04
N ALA A 80 3.29 0.69 6.16
CA ALA A 80 1.84 0.86 6.02
C ALA A 80 1.33 0.45 4.62
N ALA A 81 2.05 0.83 3.56
CA ALA A 81 1.70 0.46 2.19
C ALA A 81 1.75 -1.05 1.96
N ARG A 82 2.80 -1.71 2.46
CA ARG A 82 2.94 -3.18 2.38
C ARG A 82 1.83 -3.89 3.15
N LEU A 83 1.49 -3.40 4.34
CA LEU A 83 0.39 -3.94 5.14
C LEU A 83 -0.94 -3.81 4.40
N GLN A 84 -1.21 -2.65 3.80
CA GLN A 84 -2.40 -2.43 2.99
C GLN A 84 -2.47 -3.42 1.81
N THR A 85 -1.39 -3.57 1.04
CA THR A 85 -1.33 -4.54 -0.07
C THR A 85 -1.58 -5.96 0.42
N ALA A 86 -1.00 -6.37 1.56
CA ALA A 86 -1.20 -7.69 2.13
C ALA A 86 -2.67 -7.92 2.56
N GLN A 87 -3.30 -6.93 3.21
CA GLN A 87 -4.69 -7.00 3.62
C GLN A 87 -5.64 -7.15 2.41
N VAL A 88 -5.41 -6.37 1.35
CA VAL A 88 -6.22 -6.48 0.13
C VAL A 88 -6.00 -7.81 -0.57
N THR A 89 -4.76 -8.33 -0.57
CA THR A 89 -4.45 -9.68 -1.11
C THR A 89 -5.26 -10.77 -0.39
N VAL A 90 -5.32 -10.70 0.95
CA VAL A 90 -6.16 -11.62 1.74
C VAL A 90 -7.64 -11.45 1.41
N GLY A 91 -8.10 -10.21 1.17
CA GLY A 91 -9.46 -9.92 0.72
C GLY A 91 -9.79 -10.60 -0.61
N VAL A 92 -8.94 -10.43 -1.62
CA VAL A 92 -9.08 -11.09 -2.93
C VAL A 92 -9.16 -12.60 -2.75
N PHE A 93 -8.26 -13.21 -1.97
CA PHE A 93 -8.29 -14.65 -1.70
C PHE A 93 -9.62 -15.12 -1.11
N LYS A 94 -10.17 -14.37 -0.13
CA LYS A 94 -11.48 -14.69 0.47
C LYS A 94 -12.64 -14.54 -0.51
N SER A 95 -12.64 -13.51 -1.35
CA SER A 95 -13.72 -13.27 -2.33
C SER A 95 -13.80 -14.34 -3.43
N LEU A 96 -12.67 -14.98 -3.75
CA LEU A 96 -12.63 -16.14 -4.64
C LEU A 96 -13.06 -17.44 -3.93
N GLY A 97 -13.47 -17.35 -2.67
CA GLY A 97 -14.00 -18.41 -1.84
C GLY A 97 -13.01 -19.04 -0.86
N GLY A 98 -11.80 -18.47 -0.71
CA GLY A 98 -10.85 -18.85 0.35
C GLY A 98 -10.34 -20.29 0.26
N ASP A 99 -10.13 -20.93 1.42
CA ASP A 99 -9.86 -22.38 1.52
C ASP A 99 -11.19 -23.12 1.32
N TRP A 100 -11.49 -23.51 0.07
CA TRP A 100 -12.57 -24.46 -0.21
C TRP A 100 -12.18 -25.84 0.30
N HIS A 101 -12.37 -26.10 1.59
CA HIS A 101 -12.68 -27.46 2.04
C HIS A 101 -14.20 -27.60 2.05
N ILE A 102 -14.69 -28.37 1.07
CA ILE A 102 -16.05 -28.94 1.05
C ILE A 102 -16.11 -30.07 2.09
#